data_AF-K2AUW9-F1
#
_entry.id   AF-K2AUW9-F1
#
_cell.length_a   1.000
_cell.length_b   1.000
_cell.length_c   1.000
_cell.angle_alpha   90.00
_cell.angle_beta   90.00
_cell.angle_gamma   90.00
#
_symmetry.space_group_name_H-M   'P 1'
#
loop_
_entity.id
_entity.type
_entity.pdbx_description
1 polymer ?
#
loop_
_entity_poly.entity_id
_entity_poly.type
_entity_poly.pdbx_seq_one_letter_code
_entity_poly.pdbx_strand_id
1 'polypeptide(L)'
;MPGLQPETEGAAETLVRRLTGDNATGVVSYGTEAGQFQEAGYSAVVCGPGDIAQAHQPDEYLEVAEFEAGLRFMQALLEDLA
;
A
#
# COMPACT_ATOMS: atom_id res chain seq x y z
N MET A 1 -3.30 -14.79 11.76
CA MET A 1 -2.76 -13.43 11.61
C MET A 1 -3.94 -12.47 11.62
N PRO A 2 -3.93 -11.41 12.43
CA PRO A 2 -4.98 -10.39 12.39
C PRO A 2 -5.06 -9.78 10.99
N GLY A 3 -6.28 -9.60 10.49
CA GLY A 3 -6.51 -8.90 9.22
C GLY A 3 -6.44 -7.39 9.42
N LEU A 4 -5.83 -6.67 8.49
CA LEU A 4 -5.90 -5.21 8.42
C LEU A 4 -7.37 -4.77 8.37
N GLN A 5 -7.78 -3.91 9.30
CA GLN A 5 -9.11 -3.34 9.33
C GLN A 5 -9.09 -1.92 8.75
N PRO A 6 -10.13 -1.50 8.00
CA PRO A 6 -10.29 -0.11 7.60
C PRO A 6 -10.33 0.81 8.82
N GLU A 7 -9.52 1.86 8.82
CA GLU A 7 -9.51 2.89 9.86
C GLU A 7 -10.51 4.00 9.50
N THR A 8 -11.20 4.56 10.50
CA THR A 8 -11.94 5.80 10.29
C THR A 8 -10.93 6.95 10.25
N GLU A 9 -10.82 7.63 9.12
CA GLU A 9 -9.85 8.73 8.91
C GLU A 9 -8.39 8.31 9.18
N GLY A 10 -8.02 7.10 8.74
CA GLY A 10 -6.68 6.53 8.95
C GLY A 10 -5.57 7.43 8.44
N ALA A 11 -4.60 7.74 9.31
CA ALA A 11 -3.50 8.64 8.99
C ALA A 11 -2.61 8.09 7.85
N ALA A 12 -2.33 6.79 7.88
CA ALA A 12 -1.52 6.12 6.85
C ALA A 12 -2.23 6.10 5.49
N GLU A 13 -3.52 5.76 5.47
CA GLU A 13 -4.34 5.79 4.26
C GLU A 13 -4.39 7.22 3.69
N THR A 14 -4.67 8.23 4.52
CA THR A 14 -4.73 9.63 4.10
C THR A 14 -3.43 10.11 3.48
N LEU A 15 -2.29 9.78 4.08
CA LEU A 15 -0.97 10.08 3.54
C LEU A 15 -0.77 9.46 2.16
N VAL A 16 -1.01 8.14 2.04
CA VAL A 16 -0.80 7.42 0.78
C VAL A 16 -1.70 7.95 -0.32
N ARG A 17 -2.98 8.20 -0.05
CA ARG A 17 -3.91 8.78 -1.03
C ARG A 17 -3.45 10.12 -1.56
N ARG A 18 -2.90 10.98 -0.69
CA ARG A 18 -2.35 12.28 -1.10
C ARG A 18 -1.13 12.15 -2.00
N LEU A 19 -0.25 11.19 -1.71
CA LEU A 19 0.99 10.97 -2.47
C LEU A 19 0.75 10.25 -3.81
N THR A 20 -0.23 9.34 -3.87
CA THR A 20 -0.53 8.57 -5.10
C THR A 20 -1.60 9.23 -5.97
N GLY A 21 -2.46 10.07 -5.39
CA GLY A 21 -3.66 10.60 -6.04
C GLY A 21 -4.80 9.56 -6.15
N ASP A 22 -4.58 8.33 -5.68
CA ASP A 22 -5.60 7.27 -5.72
C ASP A 22 -6.63 7.46 -4.61
N ASN A 23 -7.90 7.59 -5.02
CA ASN A 23 -9.04 7.79 -4.14
C ASN A 23 -10.05 6.63 -4.21
N ALA A 24 -9.66 5.49 -4.79
CA ALA A 24 -10.48 4.29 -4.81
C ALA A 24 -10.56 3.66 -3.41
N THR A 25 -11.71 3.07 -3.09
CA THR A 25 -11.90 2.27 -1.87
C THR A 25 -11.92 0.79 -2.24
N GLY A 26 -11.12 -0.02 -1.56
CA GLY A 26 -11.07 -1.46 -1.80
C GLY A 26 -10.55 -2.21 -0.58
N VAL A 27 -10.99 -3.45 -0.45
CA VAL A 27 -10.41 -4.44 0.44
C VAL A 27 -10.01 -5.65 -0.38
N VAL A 28 -9.01 -6.36 0.09
CA VAL A 28 -8.44 -7.52 -0.58
C VAL A 28 -8.44 -8.70 0.38
N SER A 29 -8.77 -9.89 -0.11
CA SER A 29 -8.94 -11.09 0.71
C SER A 29 -7.65 -11.92 0.82
N TYR A 30 -6.51 -11.27 1.02
CA TYR A 30 -5.23 -11.91 1.29
C TYR A 30 -4.60 -11.39 2.58
N GLY A 31 -3.77 -12.24 3.21
CA GLY A 31 -3.09 -11.88 4.45
C GLY A 31 -1.87 -11.00 4.20
N THR A 32 -1.68 -10.00 5.05
CA THR A 32 -0.46 -9.18 5.16
C THR A 32 -0.11 -8.98 6.63
N GLU A 33 1.09 -8.51 6.90
CA GLU A 33 1.55 -8.17 8.25
C GLU A 33 0.91 -6.89 8.79
N ALA A 34 0.21 -6.11 7.96
CA ALA A 34 -0.37 -4.81 8.30
C ALA A 34 -1.32 -4.86 9.51
N GLY A 35 -2.07 -5.95 9.68
CA GLY A 35 -2.92 -6.15 10.86
C GLY A 35 -2.13 -6.27 12.18
N GLN A 36 -0.91 -6.80 12.14
CA GLN A 36 -0.05 -6.89 13.33
C GLN A 36 0.49 -5.51 13.74
N PHE A 37 0.78 -4.65 12.76
CA PHE A 37 1.15 -3.26 13.03
C PHE A 37 -0.03 -2.47 13.62
N GLN A 38 -1.26 -2.71 13.13
CA GLN A 38 -2.45 -2.12 13.76
C GLN A 38 -2.65 -2.59 15.21
N GLU A 39 -2.48 -3.89 15.51
CA GLU A 39 -2.55 -4.38 16.89
C GLU A 39 -1.49 -3.74 17.80
N ALA A 40 -0.33 -3.36 17.24
CA ALA A 40 0.71 -2.62 17.95
C ALA A 40 0.43 -1.11 18.09
N GLY A 41 -0.70 -0.62 17.56
CA GLY A 41 -1.14 0.78 17.69
C GLY A 41 -0.69 1.71 16.56
N TYR A 42 -0.16 1.17 15.46
CA TYR A 42 0.19 1.97 14.28
C TYR A 42 -1.01 2.12 13.34
N SER A 43 -1.18 3.31 12.76
CA SER A 43 -2.02 3.43 11.55
C SER A 43 -1.29 2.75 10.39
N ALA A 44 -1.99 1.92 9.62
CA ALA A 44 -1.36 1.08 8.60
C ALA A 44 -2.18 1.01 7.31
N VAL A 45 -1.48 0.93 6.18
CA VAL A 45 -2.06 0.74 4.85
C VAL A 45 -1.13 -0.15 4.04
N VAL A 46 -1.69 -0.90 3.09
CA VAL A 46 -0.93 -1.67 2.10
C VAL A 46 -1.07 -0.98 0.75
N CYS A 47 0.06 -0.63 0.15
CA CYS A 47 0.13 -0.03 -1.18
C CYS A 47 1.40 -0.48 -1.90
N GLY A 48 1.36 -0.51 -3.23
CA GLY A 48 2.50 -0.85 -4.07
C GLY A 48 2.15 -0.73 -5.55
N PRO A 49 3.16 -0.68 -6.42
CA PRO A 49 2.95 -0.71 -7.87
C PRO A 49 2.55 -2.12 -8.34
N GLY A 50 2.00 -2.23 -9.54
CA GLY A 50 1.62 -3.49 -10.17
C GLY A 50 0.19 -3.93 -9.88
N ASP A 51 -0.13 -5.17 -10.27
CA ASP A 51 -1.41 -5.82 -10.00
C ASP A 51 -1.19 -7.10 -9.17
N ILE A 52 -1.84 -7.17 -8.02
CA ILE A 52 -1.75 -8.33 -7.13
C ILE A 52 -2.27 -9.62 -7.78
N ALA A 53 -3.12 -9.54 -8.80
CA ALA A 53 -3.57 -10.71 -9.54
C ALA A 53 -2.41 -11.44 -10.27
N GLN A 54 -1.29 -10.76 -10.51
CA GLN A 54 -0.08 -11.33 -11.12
C GLN A 54 0.87 -11.96 -10.10
N ALA A 55 0.73 -11.62 -8.81
CA ALA A 55 1.59 -12.15 -7.77
C ALA A 55 1.40 -13.67 -7.59
N HIS A 56 2.50 -14.38 -7.30
CA HIS A 56 2.57 -15.83 -7.13
C HIS A 56 2.06 -16.65 -8.33
N GLN A 57 2.07 -16.07 -9.52
CA GLN A 57 1.84 -16.81 -10.77
C GLN A 57 3.17 -17.30 -11.36
N PRO A 58 3.19 -18.37 -12.18
CA PRO A 58 4.42 -18.88 -12.79
C PRO A 58 5.19 -17.84 -13.62
N ASP A 59 4.49 -16.86 -14.16
CA ASP A 59 4.97 -15.76 -14.99
C ASP A 59 4.87 -14.40 -14.29
N GLU A 60 4.91 -14.37 -12.95
CA GLU A 60 4.92 -13.13 -12.15
C GLU A 60 5.93 -12.11 -12.69
N TYR A 61 5.46 -10.90 -12.96
CA TYR A 61 6.26 -9.79 -13.47
C TYR A 61 5.78 -8.45 -12.90
N LEU A 62 6.57 -7.42 -13.18
CA LEU A 62 6.22 -6.02 -12.95
C LEU A 62 6.73 -5.23 -14.15
N GLU A 63 5.90 -4.36 -14.72
CA GLU A 63 6.35 -3.50 -15.82
C GLU A 63 7.38 -2.49 -15.32
N VAL A 64 8.34 -2.12 -16.19
CA VAL A 64 9.35 -1.11 -15.84
C VAL A 64 8.68 0.21 -15.43
N ALA A 65 7.59 0.59 -16.11
CA ALA A 65 6.83 1.79 -15.77
C ALA A 65 6.18 1.74 -14.38
N GLU A 66 5.76 0.55 -13.93
CA GLU A 66 5.20 0.32 -12.60
C GLU A 66 6.29 0.39 -11.53
N PHE A 67 7.45 -0.23 -11.79
CA PHE A 67 8.62 -0.09 -10.93
C PHE A 67 9.02 1.39 -10.74
N GLU A 68 9.09 2.15 -11.83
CA GLU A 68 9.39 3.58 -11.78
C GLU A 68 8.29 4.37 -11.03
N ALA A 69 7.03 3.96 -11.10
CA ALA A 69 5.96 4.56 -10.32
C ALA A 69 6.16 4.33 -8.81
N GLY A 70 6.55 3.11 -8.41
CA GLY A 70 6.92 2.82 -7.03
C GLY A 70 8.11 3.66 -6.55
N LEU A 71 9.13 3.86 -7.39
CA LEU A 71 10.26 4.72 -7.07
C LEU A 71 9.84 6.18 -6.85
N ARG A 72 8.99 6.73 -7.74
CA ARG A 72 8.46 8.09 -7.59
C ARG A 72 7.65 8.26 -6.31
N PHE A 73 6.85 7.26 -5.94
CA PHE A 73 6.13 7.25 -4.67
C PHE A 73 7.08 7.32 -3.47
N MET A 74 8.13 6.50 -3.44
CA MET A 74 9.11 6.51 -2.36
C MET A 74 9.84 7.85 -2.25
N GLN A 75 10.16 8.50 -3.38
CA GLN A 75 10.77 9.83 -3.40
C GLN A 75 9.81 10.87 -2.80
N ALA A 76 8.55 10.89 -3.24
CA ALA A 76 7.54 11.80 -2.70
C ALA A 76 7.29 11.59 -1.19
N LEU A 77 7.33 10.33 -0.73
CA LEU A 77 7.22 10.01 0.70
C LEU A 77 8.41 10.55 1.50
N LEU A 78 9.64 10.42 0.98
CA LEU A 78 10.83 10.98 1.63
C LEU A 78 10.77 12.51 1.69
N GLU A 79 10.31 13.16 0.62
CA GLU A 79 10.13 14.61 0.58
C GLU A 79 9.07 15.11 1.58
N ASP A 80 7.99 14.36 1.77
CA ASP A 80 6.93 14.70 2.72
C ASP A 80 7.36 14.58 4.19
N LEU A 81 8.32 13.68 4.48
CA LEU A 81 8.81 13.40 5.83
C LEU A 81 10.06 14.22 6.22
N ALA A 82 10.61 15.01 5.30
CA ALA A 82 11.79 15.85 5.53
C ALA A 82 11.44 17.15 6.27
#